data_AF-A0A959I3B2-F1
#
_entry.id   AF-A0A959I3B2-F1
#
_cell.length_a   1.000
_cell.length_b   1.000
_cell.length_c   1.000
_cell.angle_alpha   90.00
_cell.angle_beta   90.00
_cell.angle_gamma   90.00
#
_symmetry.space_group_name_H-M   'P 1'
#
loop_
_entity.id
_entity.type
_entity.pdbx_description
1 polymer ?
#
loop_
_entity_poly.entity_id
_entity_poly.type
_entity_poly.pdbx_seq_one_letter_code
_entity_poly.pdbx_strand_id
1 'polypeptide(L)'
;LVYLSGHGITYGDAERAQFYYLTQEIGSIDLSDEGIRKSRTVSSAEFTKWINDIPAQKQVMIIDACNSGKVVEILDGGQKALNSSQIRALDRMKDRTGMYVLAGSAADKVSYEASQYGQGLLTYSLLEGMSGLVKLREGKYVDVVQLFEYTRDKVPEMAESIGGIQSPTMLTPRSGSIDIGIVNEKVNIQLAPRKPVFIRNVFQNEDSFDDELGLGLALADYFRSVTAKGAQAELIYVDVSEYENAYSLKGLYGVAGDAVTVRARLFKGKTVVGEAFTVTGKKEEAPGLVEAIMAQVDGMLK
;
A
#
# COMPACT_ATOMS: atom_id res chain seq x y z
N LEU A 1 21.70 -2.26 8.68
CA LEU A 1 20.27 -2.38 8.34
C LEU A 1 20.14 -2.29 6.83
N VAL A 2 19.33 -3.16 6.24
CA VAL A 2 18.97 -3.14 4.82
C VAL A 2 17.46 -2.96 4.74
N TYR A 3 17.01 -2.00 3.97
CA TYR A 3 15.59 -1.77 3.68
C TYR A 3 15.41 -1.72 2.16
N LEU A 4 14.43 -2.48 1.66
CA LEU A 4 14.10 -2.59 0.24
C LEU A 4 12.59 -2.40 0.07
N SER A 5 12.18 -1.57 -0.89
CA SER A 5 10.78 -1.36 -1.24
C SER A 5 10.62 -1.29 -2.74
N GLY A 6 9.78 -2.16 -3.28
CA GLY A 6 9.61 -2.30 -4.72
C GLY A 6 8.88 -3.58 -5.10
N HIS A 7 9.07 -4.03 -6.34
CA HIS A 7 8.39 -5.22 -6.83
C HIS A 7 9.16 -6.51 -6.55
N GLY A 8 8.40 -7.55 -6.26
CA GLY A 8 8.93 -8.87 -5.97
C GLY A 8 8.07 -9.96 -6.58
N ILE A 9 8.71 -10.99 -7.12
CA ILE A 9 8.05 -12.15 -7.73
C ILE A 9 8.70 -13.43 -7.21
N THR A 10 7.87 -14.42 -6.89
CA THR A 10 8.34 -15.78 -6.63
C THR A 10 8.38 -16.56 -7.92
N TYR A 11 9.53 -17.18 -8.24
CA TYR A 11 9.69 -17.99 -9.44
C TYR A 11 10.46 -19.29 -9.14
N GLY A 12 10.06 -20.37 -9.82
CA GLY A 12 10.62 -21.72 -9.69
C GLY A 12 9.58 -22.74 -9.23
N ASP A 13 9.94 -24.02 -9.32
CA ASP A 13 9.10 -25.13 -8.83
C ASP A 13 8.84 -25.00 -7.33
N ALA A 14 7.74 -25.54 -6.83
CA ALA A 14 7.32 -25.36 -5.43
C ALA A 14 8.42 -25.67 -4.39
N GLU A 15 9.32 -26.60 -4.70
CA GLU A 15 10.46 -27.01 -3.88
C GLU A 15 11.74 -26.18 -4.07
N ARG A 16 11.86 -25.42 -5.16
CA ARG A 16 13.05 -24.59 -5.48
C ARG A 16 12.69 -23.12 -5.67
N ALA A 17 11.45 -22.74 -5.39
CA ALA A 17 10.93 -21.41 -5.58
C ALA A 17 11.79 -20.40 -4.79
N GLN A 18 12.32 -19.42 -5.53
CA GLN A 18 13.07 -18.30 -4.97
C GLN A 18 12.25 -17.03 -5.09
N PHE A 19 12.44 -16.12 -4.15
CA PHE A 19 12.00 -14.75 -4.29
C PHE A 19 13.00 -13.99 -5.17
N TYR A 20 12.50 -13.14 -6.05
CA TYR A 20 13.29 -12.24 -6.88
C TYR A 20 12.79 -10.81 -6.70
N TYR A 21 13.66 -9.95 -6.18
CA TYR A 21 13.45 -8.52 -6.16
C TYR A 21 13.75 -7.94 -7.53
N LEU A 22 12.82 -7.16 -8.09
CA LEU A 22 12.95 -6.65 -9.45
C LEU A 22 13.70 -5.32 -9.46
N THR A 23 14.66 -5.18 -10.38
CA THR A 23 15.37 -3.90 -10.58
C THR A 23 14.58 -2.99 -11.54
N GLN A 24 14.93 -1.70 -11.56
CA GLN A 24 14.26 -0.71 -12.43
C GLN A 24 14.42 -0.99 -13.93
N GLU A 25 15.42 -1.78 -14.31
CA GLU A 25 15.72 -2.08 -15.71
C GLU A 25 14.96 -3.29 -16.24
N ILE A 26 14.07 -3.89 -15.44
CA ILE A 26 13.30 -5.04 -15.87
C ILE A 26 12.26 -4.62 -16.91
N GLY A 27 12.36 -5.18 -18.12
CA GLY A 27 11.42 -4.93 -19.22
C GLY A 27 10.23 -5.89 -19.26
N SER A 28 10.32 -7.02 -18.57
CA SER A 28 9.29 -8.05 -18.50
C SER A 28 9.31 -8.76 -17.16
N ILE A 29 8.14 -9.00 -16.58
CA ILE A 29 7.96 -9.77 -15.34
C ILE A 29 7.95 -11.29 -15.59
N ASP A 30 8.09 -11.73 -16.84
CA ASP A 30 8.30 -13.14 -17.17
C ASP A 30 9.74 -13.54 -16.82
N LEU A 31 9.87 -14.21 -15.68
CA LEU A 31 11.14 -14.73 -15.19
C LEU A 31 11.49 -16.10 -15.78
N SER A 32 10.87 -16.55 -16.88
CA SER A 32 11.26 -17.80 -17.57
C SER A 32 12.69 -17.78 -18.12
N ASP A 33 13.17 -16.61 -18.53
CA ASP A 33 14.54 -16.38 -19.03
C ASP A 33 15.56 -16.25 -17.89
N GLU A 34 16.58 -17.11 -17.90
CA GLU A 34 17.67 -17.08 -16.91
C GLU A 34 18.55 -15.83 -16.98
N GLY A 35 18.76 -15.28 -18.18
CA GLY A 35 19.51 -14.05 -18.39
C GLY A 35 18.83 -12.86 -17.72
N ILE A 36 17.50 -12.77 -17.81
CA ILE A 36 16.71 -11.74 -17.12
C ILE A 36 16.84 -11.93 -15.61
N ARG A 37 16.69 -13.16 -15.09
CA ARG A 37 16.85 -13.45 -13.66
C ARG A 37 18.21 -12.99 -13.14
N LYS A 38 19.30 -13.31 -13.83
CA LYS A 38 20.65 -12.97 -13.34
C LYS A 38 21.02 -11.48 -13.46
N SER A 39 20.51 -10.79 -14.47
CA SER A 39 20.97 -9.42 -14.78
C SER A 39 20.04 -8.32 -14.32
N ARG A 40 18.74 -8.62 -14.10
CA ARG A 40 17.70 -7.61 -13.80
C ARG A 40 16.95 -7.88 -12.50
N THR A 41 17.37 -8.86 -11.71
CA THR A 41 16.75 -9.17 -10.41
C THR A 41 17.80 -9.48 -9.34
N VAL A 42 17.38 -9.47 -8.08
CA VAL A 42 18.16 -9.98 -6.96
C VAL A 42 17.39 -11.10 -6.29
N SER A 43 17.96 -12.30 -6.30
CA SER A 43 17.32 -13.48 -5.71
C SER A 43 17.48 -13.56 -4.19
N SER A 44 16.58 -14.29 -3.53
CA SER A 44 16.73 -14.64 -2.10
C SER A 44 18.04 -15.37 -1.81
N ALA A 45 18.57 -16.16 -2.74
CA ALA A 45 19.86 -16.83 -2.61
C ALA A 45 21.03 -15.82 -2.59
N GLU A 46 20.99 -14.81 -3.47
CA GLU A 46 21.98 -13.73 -3.50
C GLU A 46 21.91 -12.88 -2.23
N PHE A 47 20.70 -12.49 -1.79
CA PHE A 47 20.53 -11.81 -0.50
C PHE A 47 21.12 -12.62 0.64
N THR A 48 20.81 -13.91 0.70
CA THR A 48 21.34 -14.80 1.74
C THR A 48 22.86 -14.83 1.73
N LYS A 49 23.48 -14.94 0.54
CA LYS A 49 24.94 -14.91 0.40
C LYS A 49 25.53 -13.59 0.91
N TRP A 50 25.01 -12.46 0.46
CA TRP A 50 25.55 -11.15 0.83
C TRP A 50 25.39 -10.84 2.32
N ILE A 51 24.26 -11.22 2.93
CA ILE A 51 24.03 -11.11 4.37
C ILE A 51 25.05 -11.93 5.16
N ASN A 52 25.36 -13.14 4.70
CA ASN A 52 26.32 -14.03 5.37
C ASN A 52 27.76 -13.51 5.28
N ASP A 53 28.10 -12.81 4.20
CA ASP A 53 29.43 -12.23 4.03
C ASP A 53 29.64 -10.97 4.89
N ILE A 54 28.57 -10.40 5.47
CA ILE A 54 28.65 -9.23 6.35
C ILE A 54 29.10 -9.65 7.76
N PRO A 55 30.20 -9.09 8.32
CA PRO A 55 30.74 -9.48 9.62
C PRO A 55 29.91 -9.00 10.83
N ALA A 56 28.83 -8.25 10.59
CA ALA A 56 27.98 -7.72 11.66
C ALA A 56 27.19 -8.84 12.35
N GLN A 57 27.23 -8.87 13.68
CA GLN A 57 26.54 -9.85 14.54
C GLN A 57 25.05 -9.53 14.76
N LYS A 58 24.61 -8.36 14.33
CA LYS A 58 23.24 -7.86 14.48
C LYS A 58 22.84 -7.24 13.15
N GLN A 59 21.92 -7.88 12.46
CA GLN A 59 21.52 -7.46 11.12
C GLN A 59 20.00 -7.30 11.07
N VAL A 60 19.54 -6.22 10.45
CA VAL A 60 18.11 -5.93 10.30
C VAL A 60 17.82 -5.82 8.82
N MET A 61 16.87 -6.60 8.34
CA MET A 61 16.40 -6.63 6.97
C MET A 61 14.90 -6.33 6.93
N ILE A 62 14.51 -5.38 6.10
CA ILE A 62 13.11 -5.03 5.86
C ILE A 62 12.87 -5.09 4.35
N ILE A 63 11.87 -5.84 3.92
CA ILE A 63 11.52 -5.99 2.50
C ILE A 63 10.03 -5.68 2.33
N ASP A 64 9.71 -4.55 1.71
CA ASP A 64 8.37 -4.14 1.31
C ASP A 64 8.15 -4.48 -0.17
N ALA A 65 7.92 -5.77 -0.46
CA ALA A 65 7.66 -6.25 -1.81
C ALA A 65 6.67 -7.41 -1.80
N CYS A 66 5.87 -7.53 -2.87
CA CYS A 66 4.94 -8.65 -3.04
C CYS A 66 5.67 -10.00 -2.97
N ASN A 67 5.06 -11.00 -2.33
CA ASN A 67 5.65 -12.32 -2.08
C ASN A 67 6.94 -12.34 -1.26
N SER A 68 7.37 -11.22 -0.63
CA SER A 68 8.63 -11.20 0.13
C SER A 68 8.59 -12.06 1.40
N GLY A 69 7.40 -12.48 1.87
CA GLY A 69 7.27 -13.52 2.91
C GLY A 69 8.04 -14.81 2.61
N LYS A 70 8.26 -15.11 1.32
CA LYS A 70 9.09 -16.25 0.87
C LYS A 70 10.55 -16.13 1.30
N VAL A 71 11.06 -14.90 1.43
CA VAL A 71 12.42 -14.64 1.95
C VAL A 71 12.50 -15.10 3.41
N VAL A 72 11.47 -14.82 4.21
CA VAL A 72 11.43 -15.24 5.62
C VAL A 72 11.40 -16.76 5.73
N GLU A 73 10.57 -17.44 4.93
CA GLU A 73 10.55 -18.92 4.88
C GLU A 73 11.94 -19.49 4.57
N ILE A 74 12.62 -18.94 3.56
CA ILE A 74 13.96 -19.39 3.15
C ILE A 74 14.96 -19.17 4.29
N LEU A 75 14.92 -18.01 4.95
CA LEU A 75 15.84 -17.64 6.03
C LEU A 75 15.57 -18.36 7.36
N ASP A 76 14.32 -18.74 7.66
CA ASP A 76 13.96 -19.54 8.83
C ASP A 76 14.17 -21.06 8.63
N GLY A 77 14.69 -21.46 7.45
CA GLY A 77 14.90 -22.87 7.11
C GLY A 77 13.62 -23.61 6.71
N GLY A 78 12.53 -22.88 6.51
CA GLY A 78 11.20 -23.35 6.15
C GLY A 78 11.05 -23.62 4.65
N GLN A 79 11.77 -24.62 4.12
CA GLN A 79 11.27 -25.45 3.02
C GLN A 79 11.76 -26.88 3.20
N LYS A 80 10.81 -27.82 3.17
CA LYS A 80 11.03 -29.29 3.20
C LYS A 80 11.86 -29.82 2.02
N ALA A 81 12.34 -28.96 1.13
CA ALA A 81 13.20 -29.27 -0.01
C ALA A 81 14.67 -28.91 0.20
N LEU A 82 15.05 -28.38 1.36
CA LEU A 82 16.46 -28.22 1.73
C LEU A 82 16.97 -29.54 2.31
N ASN A 83 18.10 -30.02 1.83
CA ASN A 83 18.73 -31.21 2.42
C ASN A 83 19.02 -30.94 3.91
N SER A 84 19.06 -32.01 4.72
CA SER A 84 19.23 -31.88 6.17
C SER A 84 20.48 -31.08 6.58
N SER A 85 21.48 -30.93 5.70
CA SER A 85 22.65 -30.07 5.89
C SER A 85 22.38 -28.57 5.68
N GLN A 86 21.52 -28.18 4.74
CA GLN A 86 21.10 -26.79 4.48
C GLN A 86 20.13 -26.27 5.55
N ILE A 87 19.16 -27.09 5.98
CA ILE A 87 18.27 -26.76 7.11
C ILE A 87 19.11 -26.52 8.37
N ARG A 88 20.06 -27.41 8.66
CA ARG A 88 20.99 -27.22 9.78
C ARG A 88 21.90 -26.02 9.59
N ALA A 89 22.26 -25.63 8.35
CA ALA A 89 23.06 -24.43 8.11
C ALA A 89 22.26 -23.15 8.39
N LEU A 90 21.00 -23.09 7.96
CA LEU A 90 20.07 -21.97 8.16
C LEU A 90 19.61 -21.82 9.61
N ASP A 91 19.27 -22.93 10.30
CA ASP A 91 18.92 -22.88 11.72
C ASP A 91 20.16 -22.47 12.57
N ARG A 92 21.37 -22.93 12.19
CA ARG A 92 22.63 -22.41 12.73
C ARG A 92 22.91 -20.95 12.33
N MET A 93 22.36 -20.44 11.23
CA MET A 93 22.48 -19.03 10.84
C MET A 93 21.61 -18.15 11.72
N LYS A 94 20.33 -18.49 11.95
CA LYS A 94 19.42 -17.79 12.87
C LYS A 94 20.05 -17.66 14.26
N ASP A 95 20.65 -18.74 14.74
CA ASP A 95 21.29 -18.78 16.05
C ASP A 95 22.67 -18.08 16.09
N ARG A 96 23.38 -17.89 14.96
CA ARG A 96 24.71 -17.22 14.90
C ARG A 96 24.71 -15.76 14.47
N THR A 97 23.74 -15.30 13.68
CA THR A 97 23.83 -14.00 12.97
C THR A 97 23.04 -12.86 13.60
N GLY A 98 22.22 -13.12 14.63
CA GLY A 98 21.44 -12.08 15.31
C GLY A 98 20.57 -11.27 14.34
N MET A 99 19.91 -11.96 13.41
CA MET A 99 19.20 -11.35 12.27
C MET A 99 17.71 -11.13 12.57
N TYR A 100 17.23 -9.93 12.27
CA TYR A 100 15.84 -9.50 12.36
C TYR A 100 15.32 -9.26 10.94
N VAL A 101 14.25 -9.93 10.54
CA VAL A 101 13.66 -9.77 9.20
C VAL A 101 12.20 -9.38 9.34
N LEU A 102 11.77 -8.38 8.58
CA LEU A 102 10.37 -8.04 8.38
C LEU A 102 10.09 -7.99 6.87
N ALA A 103 9.15 -8.80 6.41
CA ALA A 103 8.81 -8.90 5.00
C ALA A 103 7.31 -8.64 4.77
N GLY A 104 6.98 -7.81 3.79
CA GLY A 104 5.61 -7.60 3.35
C GLY A 104 5.06 -8.84 2.65
N SER A 105 3.90 -9.35 3.06
CA SER A 105 3.22 -10.43 2.35
C SER A 105 1.83 -9.97 1.96
N ALA A 106 1.68 -9.48 0.73
CA ALA A 106 0.38 -9.25 0.10
C ALA A 106 -0.01 -10.52 -0.69
N ALA A 107 -1.24 -11.00 -0.49
CA ALA A 107 -1.74 -12.22 -1.15
C ALA A 107 -2.13 -11.99 -2.62
N ASP A 108 -2.49 -10.75 -2.99
CA ASP A 108 -3.06 -10.44 -4.29
C ASP A 108 -2.29 -9.39 -5.10
N LYS A 109 -2.31 -9.61 -6.42
CA LYS A 109 -1.50 -8.95 -7.47
C LYS A 109 -1.89 -7.51 -7.81
N VAL A 110 -2.87 -6.91 -7.13
CA VAL A 110 -3.26 -5.53 -7.48
C VAL A 110 -2.36 -4.58 -6.72
N SER A 111 -1.47 -3.91 -7.46
CA SER A 111 -0.55 -2.92 -6.95
C SER A 111 -1.31 -1.84 -6.17
N TYR A 112 -1.20 -1.87 -4.84
CA TYR A 112 -1.71 -0.84 -3.92
C TYR A 112 -0.87 0.46 -3.99
N GLU A 113 -0.18 0.72 -5.09
CA GLU A 113 0.55 1.97 -5.34
C GLU A 113 -0.38 3.17 -5.51
N ALA A 114 -1.68 2.92 -5.71
CA ALA A 114 -2.75 3.90 -5.56
C ALA A 114 -3.43 3.82 -4.18
N SER A 115 -2.71 3.43 -3.11
CA SER A 115 -3.29 3.45 -1.76
C SER A 115 -3.45 4.89 -1.27
N GLN A 116 -4.44 5.11 -0.40
CA GLN A 116 -4.63 6.37 0.32
C GLN A 116 -3.39 6.83 1.10
N TYR A 117 -2.42 5.94 1.35
CA TYR A 117 -1.23 6.21 2.13
C TYR A 117 -0.06 6.75 1.29
N GLY A 118 -0.15 6.70 -0.05
CA GLY A 118 0.89 7.20 -0.96
C GLY A 118 2.26 6.49 -0.86
N GLN A 119 2.32 5.40 -0.09
CA GLN A 119 3.48 4.57 0.20
C GLN A 119 3.00 3.12 0.39
N GLY A 120 3.92 2.15 0.40
CA GLY A 120 3.60 0.78 0.81
C GLY A 120 3.13 0.74 2.27
N LEU A 121 2.13 -0.10 2.58
CA LEU A 121 1.54 -0.17 3.92
C LEU A 121 2.58 -0.53 5.00
N LEU A 122 3.56 -1.37 4.65
CA LEU A 122 4.65 -1.74 5.55
C LEU A 122 5.50 -0.52 5.91
N THR A 123 5.87 0.24 4.88
CA THR A 123 6.67 1.46 5.01
C THR A 123 5.96 2.52 5.83
N TYR A 124 4.69 2.79 5.50
CA TYR A 124 3.87 3.74 6.24
C TYR A 124 3.77 3.34 7.72
N SER A 125 3.49 2.06 8.01
CA SER A 125 3.35 1.56 9.38
C SER A 125 4.67 1.65 10.17
N LEU A 126 5.83 1.42 9.54
CA LEU A 126 7.13 1.60 10.19
C LEU A 126 7.37 3.05 10.59
N LEU A 127 7.09 3.99 9.69
CA LEU A 127 7.20 5.42 9.98
C LEU A 127 6.20 5.82 11.07
N GLU A 128 4.97 5.32 11.01
CA GLU A 128 3.90 5.60 11.98
C GLU A 128 4.32 5.13 13.39
N GLY A 129 4.87 3.92 13.49
CA GLY A 129 5.40 3.37 14.74
C GLY A 129 6.54 4.20 15.33
N MET A 130 7.51 4.60 14.50
CA MET A 130 8.64 5.43 14.93
C MET A 130 8.22 6.87 15.29
N SER A 131 7.08 7.35 14.79
CA SER A 131 6.58 8.71 15.09
C SER A 131 6.03 8.88 16.51
N GLY A 132 6.03 7.81 17.31
CA GLY A 132 5.68 7.84 18.74
C GLY A 132 4.55 6.90 19.14
N LEU A 133 4.03 6.08 18.22
CA LEU A 133 3.02 5.06 18.53
C LEU A 133 3.63 3.79 19.15
N VAL A 134 4.92 3.53 18.93
CA VAL A 134 5.67 2.51 19.66
C VAL A 134 6.24 3.13 20.93
N LYS A 135 6.15 2.41 22.05
CA LYS A 135 6.77 2.81 23.31
C LYS A 135 8.28 2.83 23.16
N LEU A 136 8.85 4.02 23.05
CA LEU A 136 10.31 4.17 22.96
C LEU A 136 10.97 3.83 24.30
N ARG A 137 12.04 3.04 24.26
CA ARG A 137 12.85 2.77 25.45
C ARG A 137 13.56 4.05 25.87
N GLU A 138 13.49 4.38 27.16
CA GLU A 138 13.94 5.67 27.72
C GLU A 138 13.33 6.89 27.00
N GLY A 139 12.17 6.73 26.36
CA GLY A 139 11.48 7.80 25.63
C GLY A 139 12.13 8.24 24.33
N LYS A 140 13.18 7.56 23.83
CA LYS A 140 13.88 7.94 22.59
C LYS A 140 14.40 6.80 21.73
N TYR A 141 14.67 5.62 22.28
CA TYR A 141 15.25 4.53 21.50
C TYR A 141 14.16 3.66 20.85
N VAL A 142 14.34 3.39 19.56
CA VAL A 142 13.46 2.52 18.76
C VAL A 142 13.96 1.09 18.87
N ASP A 143 13.17 0.24 19.54
CA ASP A 143 13.40 -1.20 19.65
C ASP A 143 12.88 -1.94 18.40
N VAL A 144 13.72 -2.79 17.79
CA VAL A 144 13.38 -3.43 16.51
C VAL A 144 12.21 -4.40 16.62
N VAL A 145 12.15 -5.19 17.71
CA VAL A 145 11.08 -6.18 17.88
C VAL A 145 9.75 -5.47 18.11
N GLN A 146 9.72 -4.45 18.99
CA GLN A 146 8.49 -3.69 19.23
C GLN A 146 8.01 -2.96 17.97
N LEU A 147 8.93 -2.41 17.17
CA LEU A 147 8.58 -1.77 15.90
C LEU A 147 8.01 -2.78 14.90
N PHE A 148 8.61 -3.97 14.81
CA PHE A 148 8.14 -5.01 13.90
C PHE A 148 6.80 -5.60 14.35
N GLU A 149 6.58 -5.80 15.64
CA GLU A 149 5.30 -6.26 16.20
C GLU A 149 4.19 -5.25 15.91
N TYR A 150 4.43 -3.96 16.20
CA TYR A 150 3.51 -2.89 15.86
C TYR A 150 3.16 -2.90 14.37
N THR A 151 4.18 -3.02 13.50
CA THR A 151 3.98 -3.04 12.05
C THR A 151 3.20 -4.28 11.58
N ARG A 152 3.52 -5.46 12.14
CA ARG A 152 2.83 -6.72 11.84
C ARG A 152 1.35 -6.64 12.18
N ASP A 153 1.01 -6.00 13.30
CA ASP A 153 -0.37 -5.90 13.76
C ASP A 153 -1.11 -4.77 13.00
N LYS A 154 -0.42 -3.68 12.64
CA LYS A 154 -1.02 -2.52 11.99
C LYS A 154 -1.31 -2.70 10.51
N VAL A 155 -0.43 -3.38 9.77
CA VAL A 155 -0.57 -3.56 8.32
C VAL A 155 -1.86 -4.30 7.93
N PRO A 156 -2.28 -5.40 8.60
CA PRO A 156 -3.57 -6.04 8.34
C PRO A 156 -4.76 -5.11 8.53
N GLU A 157 -4.78 -4.30 9.59
CA GLU A 157 -5.85 -3.30 9.81
C GLU A 157 -5.92 -2.29 8.66
N MET A 158 -4.75 -1.79 8.21
CA MET A 158 -4.69 -0.85 7.09
C MET A 158 -5.10 -1.51 5.78
N ALA A 159 -4.69 -2.76 5.55
CA ALA A 159 -5.05 -3.52 4.36
C ALA A 159 -6.56 -3.77 4.30
N GLU A 160 -7.17 -4.17 5.41
CA GLU A 160 -8.62 -4.40 5.52
C GLU A 160 -9.41 -3.12 5.20
N SER A 161 -8.97 -1.97 5.74
CA SER A 161 -9.62 -0.68 5.47
C SER A 161 -9.64 -0.29 3.98
N ILE A 162 -8.79 -0.92 3.17
CA ILE A 162 -8.69 -0.68 1.73
C ILE A 162 -9.17 -1.88 0.88
N GLY A 163 -9.85 -2.84 1.51
CA GLY A 163 -10.35 -4.06 0.86
C GLY A 163 -9.26 -5.04 0.45
N GLY A 164 -8.06 -4.89 0.99
CA GLY A 164 -6.91 -5.74 0.72
C GLY A 164 -6.56 -6.69 1.85
N ILE A 165 -5.69 -7.66 1.54
CA ILE A 165 -5.15 -8.60 2.52
C ILE A 165 -3.63 -8.51 2.46
N GLN A 166 -3.04 -8.05 3.56
CA GLN A 166 -1.59 -8.03 3.74
C GLN A 166 -1.24 -8.44 5.16
N SER A 167 -0.36 -9.43 5.30
CA SER A 167 0.09 -9.93 6.60
C SER A 167 1.62 -10.01 6.61
N PRO A 168 2.31 -9.05 7.22
CA PRO A 168 3.78 -9.09 7.28
C PRO A 168 4.28 -10.33 8.00
N THR A 169 5.34 -10.92 7.47
CA THR A 169 6.04 -12.04 8.12
C THR A 169 7.30 -11.51 8.80
N MET A 170 7.55 -11.96 10.02
CA MET A 170 8.68 -11.52 10.83
C MET A 170 9.54 -12.71 11.26
N LEU A 171 10.86 -12.51 11.25
CA LEU A 171 11.85 -13.40 11.87
C LEU A 171 12.64 -12.60 12.91
N THR A 172 12.76 -13.13 14.13
CA THR A 172 13.56 -12.53 15.19
C THR A 172 14.47 -13.60 15.82
N PRO A 173 15.69 -13.22 16.26
CA PRO A 173 16.59 -14.14 16.94
C PRO A 173 16.16 -14.34 18.40
N ARG A 174 16.51 -15.47 19.00
CA ARG A 174 16.22 -15.75 20.43
C ARG A 174 17.03 -14.88 21.40
N SER A 175 18.06 -14.19 20.91
CA SER A 175 19.01 -13.41 21.70
C SER A 175 18.45 -12.12 22.30
N GLY A 176 17.15 -11.84 22.12
CA GLY A 176 16.48 -10.62 22.59
C GLY A 176 16.28 -9.60 21.48
N SER A 177 15.99 -8.35 21.86
CA SER A 177 15.81 -7.23 20.95
C SER A 177 16.98 -6.24 21.00
N ILE A 178 17.06 -5.35 20.03
CA ILE A 178 18.09 -4.32 19.90
C ILE A 178 17.46 -2.98 19.52
N ASP A 179 18.13 -1.89 19.92
CA ASP A 179 17.77 -0.57 19.43
C ASP A 179 18.37 -0.33 18.04
N ILE A 180 17.58 0.22 17.13
CA ILE A 180 17.96 0.49 15.73
C ILE A 180 17.98 1.99 15.40
N GLY A 181 17.52 2.84 16.32
CA GLY A 181 17.46 4.28 16.09
C GLY A 181 17.16 5.08 17.35
N ILE A 182 17.34 6.40 17.24
CA ILE A 182 16.99 7.39 18.26
C ILE A 182 16.01 8.36 17.62
N VAL A 183 14.80 8.47 18.17
CA VAL A 183 13.80 9.48 17.81
C VAL A 183 13.80 10.52 18.91
N ASN A 184 14.24 11.73 18.58
CA ASN A 184 14.30 12.88 19.47
C ASN A 184 13.79 14.12 18.72
N GLU A 185 13.83 15.28 19.37
CA GLU A 185 13.38 16.57 18.82
C GLU A 185 14.06 16.99 17.50
N LYS A 186 15.17 16.36 17.12
CA LYS A 186 15.88 16.63 15.85
C LYS A 186 15.40 15.74 14.70
N VAL A 187 14.62 14.70 14.99
CA VAL A 187 14.11 13.76 13.99
C VAL A 187 12.67 14.13 13.67
N ASN A 188 12.44 14.63 12.46
CA ASN A 188 11.10 14.89 11.95
C ASN A 188 10.66 13.76 11.02
N ILE A 189 9.80 12.87 11.51
CA ILE A 189 9.22 11.79 10.70
C ILE A 189 7.95 12.34 10.05
N GLN A 190 8.02 12.58 8.75
CA GLN A 190 6.88 13.04 7.97
C GLN A 190 6.07 11.84 7.49
N LEU A 191 4.89 11.66 8.06
CA LEU A 191 3.90 10.73 7.51
C LEU A 191 3.21 11.37 6.32
N ALA A 192 3.09 10.62 5.22
CA ALA A 192 2.28 11.06 4.10
C ALA A 192 0.83 11.27 4.59
N PRO A 193 0.21 12.43 4.33
CA PRO A 193 -1.19 12.60 4.67
C PRO A 193 -2.03 11.57 3.92
N ARG A 194 -3.04 11.03 4.59
CA ARG A 194 -3.97 10.09 3.95
C ARG A 194 -4.75 10.83 2.87
N LYS A 195 -4.59 10.41 1.63
CA LYS A 195 -5.31 10.95 0.47
C LYS A 195 -6.80 10.64 0.61
N PRO A 196 -7.70 11.58 0.33
CA PRO A 196 -9.13 11.29 0.19
C PRO A 196 -9.35 10.16 -0.82
N VAL A 197 -10.14 9.16 -0.43
CA VAL A 197 -10.58 8.09 -1.33
C VAL A 197 -11.97 8.43 -1.82
N PHE A 198 -12.20 8.40 -3.12
CA PHE A 198 -13.51 8.50 -3.76
C PHE A 198 -13.92 7.14 -4.32
N ILE A 199 -15.20 6.83 -4.19
CA ILE A 199 -15.82 5.63 -4.76
C ILE A 199 -16.91 6.01 -5.77
N ARG A 200 -17.64 5.01 -6.30
CA ARG A 200 -18.71 5.24 -7.27
C ARG A 200 -19.69 6.30 -6.79
N ASN A 201 -19.94 7.26 -7.69
CA ASN A 201 -20.91 8.32 -7.48
C ASN A 201 -22.25 7.92 -8.09
N VAL A 202 -23.34 8.40 -7.52
CA VAL A 202 -24.70 8.04 -7.94
C VAL A 202 -25.46 9.31 -8.30
N PHE A 203 -25.82 9.45 -9.57
CA PHE A 203 -26.62 10.54 -10.07
C PHE A 203 -27.81 9.97 -10.83
N GLN A 204 -28.98 10.59 -10.68
CA GLN A 204 -30.19 10.17 -11.37
C GLN A 204 -30.99 11.38 -11.82
N ASN A 205 -31.61 11.27 -12.98
CA ASN A 205 -32.62 12.21 -13.42
C ASN A 205 -33.88 12.08 -12.53
N GLU A 206 -34.48 13.20 -12.14
CA GLU A 206 -35.67 13.23 -11.27
C GLU A 206 -36.91 12.57 -11.90
N ASP A 207 -37.03 12.63 -13.24
CA ASP A 207 -38.18 12.11 -13.98
C ASP A 207 -37.96 10.68 -14.48
N SER A 208 -36.79 10.38 -15.04
CA SER A 208 -36.53 9.06 -15.64
C SER A 208 -35.90 8.04 -14.70
N PHE A 209 -35.43 8.47 -13.53
CA PHE A 209 -34.73 7.63 -12.54
C PHE A 209 -33.44 6.98 -13.08
N ASP A 210 -32.91 7.48 -14.20
CA ASP A 210 -31.71 6.97 -14.86
C ASP A 210 -30.64 8.07 -15.00
N ASP A 211 -29.39 7.67 -15.21
CA ASP A 211 -28.28 8.58 -15.48
C ASP A 211 -28.08 8.80 -16.99
N GLU A 212 -29.09 9.37 -17.64
CA GLU A 212 -29.07 9.66 -19.09
C GLU A 212 -27.92 10.58 -19.53
N LEU A 213 -27.44 11.46 -18.64
CA LEU A 213 -26.30 12.34 -18.89
C LEU A 213 -24.94 11.66 -18.64
N GLY A 214 -24.93 10.47 -18.06
CA GLY A 214 -23.72 9.74 -17.69
C GLY A 214 -22.85 10.51 -16.68
N LEU A 215 -23.43 11.30 -15.78
CA LEU A 215 -22.68 12.10 -14.81
C LEU A 215 -21.86 11.23 -13.86
N GLY A 216 -22.38 10.06 -13.46
CA GLY A 216 -21.64 9.11 -12.65
C GLY A 216 -20.39 8.60 -13.35
N LEU A 217 -20.50 8.28 -14.66
CA LEU A 217 -19.36 7.85 -15.47
C LEU A 217 -18.36 9.00 -15.70
N ALA A 218 -18.85 10.20 -16.01
CA ALA A 218 -18.00 11.37 -16.22
C ALA A 218 -17.19 11.73 -14.97
N LEU A 219 -17.80 11.66 -13.77
CA LEU A 219 -17.08 11.81 -12.50
C LEU A 219 -16.07 10.69 -12.28
N ALA A 220 -16.42 9.44 -12.58
CA ALA A 220 -15.49 8.32 -12.47
C ALA A 220 -14.25 8.53 -13.37
N ASP A 221 -14.44 8.99 -14.60
CA ASP A 221 -13.34 9.27 -15.53
C ASP A 221 -12.48 10.44 -15.06
N TYR A 222 -13.08 11.51 -14.52
CA TYR A 222 -12.35 12.58 -13.84
C TYR A 222 -11.49 12.03 -12.70
N PHE A 223 -12.07 11.28 -11.76
CA PHE A 223 -11.32 10.75 -10.62
C PHE A 223 -10.24 9.73 -11.03
N ARG A 224 -10.48 8.91 -12.06
CA ARG A 224 -9.46 8.03 -12.66
C ARG A 224 -8.29 8.84 -13.22
N SER A 225 -8.56 9.94 -13.91
CA SER A 225 -7.51 10.82 -14.46
C SER A 225 -6.65 11.47 -13.36
N VAL A 226 -7.24 11.82 -12.22
CA VAL A 226 -6.52 12.34 -11.06
C VAL A 226 -5.68 11.23 -10.42
N THR A 227 -6.25 10.04 -10.24
CA THR A 227 -5.56 8.87 -9.68
C THR A 227 -4.36 8.44 -10.54
N ALA A 228 -4.48 8.56 -11.86
CA ALA A 228 -3.41 8.24 -12.81
C ALA A 228 -2.14 9.09 -12.64
N LYS A 229 -2.19 10.20 -11.88
CA LYS A 229 -1.01 10.99 -11.49
C LYS A 229 -0.14 10.27 -10.43
N GLY A 230 -0.57 9.10 -9.94
CA GLY A 230 0.20 8.24 -9.05
C GLY A 230 0.59 8.92 -7.74
N ALA A 231 1.89 8.99 -7.44
CA ALA A 231 2.39 9.63 -6.22
C ALA A 231 1.91 11.09 -6.06
N GLN A 232 1.75 11.83 -7.17
CA GLN A 232 1.30 13.22 -7.19
C GLN A 232 -0.23 13.37 -7.16
N ALA A 233 -1.00 12.28 -7.17
CA ALA A 233 -2.45 12.36 -7.08
C ALA A 233 -2.89 12.94 -5.73
N GLU A 234 -3.81 13.90 -5.76
CA GLU A 234 -4.35 14.55 -4.55
C GLU A 234 -5.47 13.72 -3.90
N LEU A 235 -6.07 12.79 -4.66
CA LEU A 235 -7.09 11.83 -4.22
C LEU A 235 -6.90 10.50 -4.95
N ILE A 236 -7.58 9.47 -4.46
CA ILE A 236 -7.62 8.13 -5.06
C ILE A 236 -9.05 7.77 -5.43
N TYR A 237 -9.25 7.17 -6.60
CA TYR A 237 -10.52 6.57 -7.00
C TYR A 237 -10.47 5.05 -6.93
N VAL A 238 -11.48 4.44 -6.30
CA VAL A 238 -11.68 3.00 -6.31
C VAL A 238 -13.06 2.68 -6.86
N ASP A 239 -13.12 1.86 -7.90
CA ASP A 239 -14.35 1.55 -8.63
C ASP A 239 -15.21 0.49 -7.90
N VAL A 240 -15.66 0.83 -6.69
CA VAL A 240 -16.47 0.01 -5.80
C VAL A 240 -17.69 0.79 -5.29
N SER A 241 -18.70 0.09 -4.77
CA SER A 241 -19.90 0.72 -4.18
C SER A 241 -19.77 1.03 -2.70
N GLU A 242 -18.87 0.33 -1.99
CA GLU A 242 -18.63 0.50 -0.56
C GLU A 242 -17.14 0.45 -0.28
N TYR A 243 -16.68 1.37 0.56
CA TYR A 243 -15.30 1.45 1.03
C TYR A 243 -15.28 2.26 2.33
N GLU A 244 -14.53 1.81 3.32
CA GLU A 244 -14.54 2.42 4.64
C GLU A 244 -13.96 3.84 4.58
N ASN A 245 -14.66 4.82 5.17
CA ASN A 245 -14.22 6.22 5.21
C ASN A 245 -13.98 6.89 3.84
N ALA A 246 -14.45 6.30 2.73
CA ALA A 246 -14.39 6.91 1.41
C ALA A 246 -15.51 7.92 1.15
N TYR A 247 -15.23 8.86 0.26
CA TYR A 247 -16.14 9.86 -0.24
C TYR A 247 -16.97 9.34 -1.41
N SER A 248 -18.25 9.70 -1.43
CA SER A 248 -19.12 9.49 -2.59
C SER A 248 -20.06 10.67 -2.78
N LEU A 249 -20.34 11.01 -4.02
CA LEU A 249 -21.34 11.99 -4.38
C LEU A 249 -22.64 11.29 -4.71
N LYS A 250 -23.75 11.82 -4.16
CA LYS A 250 -25.10 11.40 -4.54
C LYS A 250 -25.91 12.63 -4.90
N GLY A 251 -26.61 12.57 -6.02
CA GLY A 251 -27.37 13.71 -6.50
C GLY A 251 -28.54 13.34 -7.40
N LEU A 252 -29.42 14.31 -7.55
CA LEU A 252 -30.51 14.29 -8.51
C LEU A 252 -30.30 15.43 -9.50
N TYR A 253 -30.76 15.26 -10.73
CA TYR A 253 -30.73 16.34 -11.70
C TYR A 253 -32.01 16.42 -12.52
N GLY A 254 -32.34 17.65 -12.92
CA GLY A 254 -33.42 17.95 -13.85
C GLY A 254 -32.88 18.55 -15.15
N VAL A 255 -33.57 18.27 -16.25
CA VAL A 255 -33.22 18.79 -17.58
C VAL A 255 -34.40 19.58 -18.14
N ALA A 256 -34.20 20.86 -18.41
CA ALA A 256 -35.20 21.76 -18.99
C ALA A 256 -34.67 22.35 -20.32
N GLY A 257 -35.03 21.72 -21.44
CA GLY A 257 -34.43 22.03 -22.73
C GLY A 257 -32.95 21.65 -22.74
N ASP A 258 -32.07 22.64 -22.92
CA ASP A 258 -30.61 22.45 -22.84
C ASP A 258 -30.04 22.69 -21.43
N ALA A 259 -30.82 23.30 -20.53
CA ALA A 259 -30.36 23.59 -19.17
C ALA A 259 -30.46 22.37 -18.27
N VAL A 260 -29.38 22.10 -17.53
CA VAL A 260 -29.29 21.03 -16.52
C VAL A 260 -29.11 21.67 -15.15
N THR A 261 -29.89 21.24 -14.17
CA THR A 261 -29.72 21.61 -12.76
C THR A 261 -29.44 20.35 -11.95
N VAL A 262 -28.29 20.29 -11.28
CA VAL A 262 -27.88 19.15 -10.46
C VAL A 262 -27.88 19.57 -9.00
N ARG A 263 -28.61 18.83 -8.16
CA ARG A 263 -28.59 18.94 -6.71
C ARG A 263 -27.84 17.75 -6.13
N ALA A 264 -26.73 17.99 -5.44
CA ALA A 264 -25.84 16.94 -4.96
C ALA A 264 -25.47 17.12 -3.49
N ARG A 265 -24.96 16.03 -2.91
CA ARG A 265 -24.44 15.98 -1.55
C ARG A 265 -23.25 15.03 -1.47
N LEU A 266 -22.26 15.43 -0.68
CA LEU A 266 -21.08 14.63 -0.38
C LEU A 266 -21.33 13.75 0.85
N PHE A 267 -20.88 12.51 0.78
CA PHE A 267 -20.91 11.55 1.87
C PHE A 267 -19.50 11.05 2.16
N LYS A 268 -19.19 10.75 3.42
CA LYS A 268 -18.03 9.98 3.86
C LYS A 268 -18.52 8.72 4.57
N GLY A 269 -18.40 7.57 3.92
CA GLY A 269 -19.12 6.36 4.30
C GLY A 269 -20.64 6.62 4.34
N LYS A 270 -21.25 6.50 5.53
CA LYS A 270 -22.69 6.75 5.73
C LYS A 270 -23.00 8.16 6.22
N THR A 271 -21.97 8.97 6.50
CA THR A 271 -22.11 10.29 7.11
C THR A 271 -22.15 11.37 6.02
N VAL A 272 -23.06 12.34 6.17
CA VAL A 272 -23.11 13.52 5.29
C VAL A 272 -21.95 14.46 5.61
N VAL A 273 -21.29 14.98 4.58
CA VAL A 273 -20.23 15.98 4.70
C VAL A 273 -20.69 17.29 4.06
N GLY A 274 -20.69 18.37 4.84
CA GLY A 274 -21.12 19.69 4.36
C GLY A 274 -22.63 19.78 4.10
N GLU A 275 -23.03 20.88 3.47
CA GLU A 275 -24.41 21.12 3.03
C GLU A 275 -24.66 20.53 1.64
N ALA A 276 -25.93 20.33 1.28
CA ALA A 276 -26.27 20.02 -0.11
C ALA A 276 -26.02 21.26 -0.97
N PHE A 277 -25.58 21.06 -2.21
CA PHE A 277 -25.29 22.14 -3.15
C PHE A 277 -26.01 21.91 -4.47
N THR A 278 -26.17 22.99 -5.23
CA THR A 278 -26.79 22.98 -6.55
C THR A 278 -25.82 23.59 -7.55
N VAL A 279 -25.63 22.91 -8.68
CA VAL A 279 -24.90 23.44 -9.83
C VAL A 279 -25.81 23.46 -11.05
N THR A 280 -25.51 24.34 -11.99
CA THR A 280 -26.22 24.44 -13.27
C THR A 280 -25.23 24.34 -14.40
N GLY A 281 -25.67 23.78 -15.53
CA GLY A 281 -24.85 23.61 -16.72
C GLY A 281 -25.72 23.26 -17.92
N LYS A 282 -25.10 22.70 -18.96
CA LYS A 282 -25.81 22.30 -20.19
C LYS A 282 -25.74 20.80 -20.42
N LYS A 283 -26.71 20.29 -21.18
CA LYS A 283 -26.85 18.87 -21.48
C LYS A 283 -25.63 18.29 -22.21
N GLU A 284 -25.06 19.04 -23.15
CA GLU A 284 -23.91 18.59 -23.96
C GLU A 284 -22.53 18.93 -23.33
N GLU A 285 -22.50 19.58 -22.17
CA GLU A 285 -21.27 20.03 -21.49
C GLU A 285 -21.04 19.27 -20.17
N ALA A 286 -21.14 17.93 -20.20
CA ALA A 286 -20.91 17.08 -19.04
C ALA A 286 -19.56 17.36 -18.31
N PRO A 287 -18.43 17.61 -19.00
CA PRO A 287 -17.18 18.01 -18.33
C PRO A 287 -17.32 19.29 -17.50
N GLY A 288 -18.07 20.30 -17.99
CA GLY A 288 -18.30 21.55 -17.25
C GLY A 288 -19.16 21.34 -16.01
N LEU A 289 -20.13 20.41 -16.06
CA LEU A 289 -20.89 20.00 -14.89
C LEU A 289 -20.00 19.32 -13.84
N VAL A 290 -19.09 18.44 -14.27
CA VAL A 290 -18.12 17.79 -13.38
C VAL A 290 -17.22 18.81 -12.69
N GLU A 291 -16.67 19.78 -13.43
CA GLU A 291 -15.84 20.85 -12.86
C GLU A 291 -16.62 21.68 -11.83
N ALA A 292 -17.86 22.05 -12.14
CA ALA A 292 -18.71 22.81 -11.22
C ALA A 292 -19.03 22.02 -9.94
N ILE A 293 -19.28 20.71 -10.05
CA ILE A 293 -19.48 19.82 -8.90
C ILE A 293 -18.20 19.77 -8.05
N MET A 294 -17.04 19.55 -8.67
CA MET A 294 -15.78 19.43 -7.94
C MET A 294 -15.38 20.72 -7.24
N ALA A 295 -15.64 21.89 -7.83
CA ALA A 295 -15.40 23.18 -7.18
C ALA A 295 -16.18 23.34 -5.86
N GLN A 296 -17.38 22.75 -5.75
CA GLN A 296 -18.14 22.72 -4.48
C GLN A 296 -17.55 21.71 -3.50
N VAL A 297 -17.12 20.55 -4.00
CA VAL A 297 -16.58 19.44 -3.19
C VAL A 297 -15.23 19.78 -2.59
N ASP A 298 -14.35 20.44 -3.32
CA ASP A 298 -13.00 20.78 -2.86
C ASP A 298 -13.03 21.67 -1.60
N GLY A 299 -14.03 22.55 -1.47
CA GLY A 299 -14.25 23.34 -0.25
C GLY A 299 -14.76 22.53 0.95
N MET A 300 -15.25 21.30 0.74
CA MET A 300 -15.80 20.42 1.77
C MET A 300 -14.82 19.34 2.22
N LEU A 301 -13.78 19.04 1.43
CA LEU A 301 -12.72 18.11 1.79
C LEU A 301 -11.84 18.73 2.88
N LYS A 302 -11.72 18.03 4.02
CA LYS A 302 -10.84 18.37 5.15
C LYS A 302 -9.80 17.29 5.35
#